data_AF-A0A934U7P6-F1
#
_entry.id   AF-A0A934U7P6-F1
#
_cell.length_a   1.000
_cell.length_b   1.000
_cell.length_c   1.000
_cell.angle_alpha   90.00
_cell.angle_beta   90.00
_cell.angle_gamma   90.00
#
_symmetry.space_group_name_H-M   'P 1'
#
loop_
_entity.id
_entity.type
_entity.pdbx_description
1 polymer ?
#
loop_
_entity_poly.entity_id
_entity_poly.type
_entity_poly.pdbx_seq_one_letter_code
_entity_poly.pdbx_strand_id
1 'polypeptide(L)'
;MTADGSPILERTLNSGQFEISEPRIELGKLSDVGPLNWLAHRAAGVVLGTPSVKGAEALSLNPWLLWPWFVYGASITPLRRRRDPNIQLVILRTIWNAHGRYEWYVHFHVSRLGGISPETIERVTRGPDEPGWTDEQRALLRAVDEIQADHRIGDVTWKELEPYLDNRRTAELFFVIGLYDQLAMLFNSVGLQPEEKRYNWAPLMLTRRGDDSDALLPAAFRGAESRIAQMLDVIGQSPYGTVGINGRSVSVLTLDEGRSVAIPLPYGNRRRWVADVLAAGTAEVRIGDRTHTLESPRILDATQTQSMSTRVHRISRLMPVLVADFARS
;
A
#
# COMPACT_ATOMS: atom_id res chain seq x y z
N MET A 1 -11.41 18.86 3.75
CA MET A 1 -10.93 17.56 4.27
C MET A 1 -10.07 16.91 3.20
N THR A 2 -8.76 16.77 3.45
CA THR A 2 -7.73 16.40 2.47
C THR A 2 -7.83 14.92 2.04
N ALA A 3 -7.51 14.65 0.77
CA ALA A 3 -7.92 13.44 0.04
C ALA A 3 -6.82 12.39 -0.17
N ASP A 4 -5.82 12.41 0.68
CA ASP A 4 -4.57 11.64 0.62
C ASP A 4 -4.49 10.51 1.66
N GLY A 5 -5.50 10.34 2.52
CA GLY A 5 -5.43 9.45 3.68
C GLY A 5 -4.68 10.06 4.86
N SER A 6 -4.31 11.35 4.80
CA SER A 6 -3.76 12.11 5.91
C SER A 6 -4.61 12.02 7.17
N PRO A 7 -5.96 11.98 7.14
CA PRO A 7 -6.72 11.80 8.38
C PRO A 7 -6.45 10.47 9.10
N ILE A 8 -6.26 9.37 8.36
CA ILE A 8 -5.92 8.06 8.95
C ILE A 8 -4.46 8.03 9.37
N LEU A 9 -3.56 8.56 8.54
CA LEU A 9 -2.15 8.66 8.89
C LEU A 9 -1.95 9.51 10.15
N GLU A 10 -2.53 10.70 10.22
CA GLU A 10 -2.51 11.57 11.40
C GLU A 10 -3.14 10.89 12.60
N ARG A 11 -4.31 10.25 12.45
CA ARG A 11 -4.95 9.52 13.54
C ARG A 11 -4.07 8.39 14.07
N THR A 12 -3.46 7.59 13.20
CA THR A 12 -2.59 6.48 13.61
C THR A 12 -1.29 6.99 14.24
N LEU A 13 -0.68 8.03 13.67
CA LEU A 13 0.50 8.69 14.25
C LEU A 13 0.20 9.33 15.61
N ASN A 14 -1.01 9.81 15.84
CA ASN A 14 -1.42 10.47 17.08
C ASN A 14 -2.26 9.56 18.01
N SER A 15 -2.25 8.26 17.78
CA SER A 15 -3.03 7.27 18.54
C SER A 15 -2.53 7.02 19.98
N GLY A 16 -1.36 7.56 20.33
CA GLY A 16 -0.63 7.21 21.55
C GLY A 16 0.24 5.96 21.42
N GLN A 17 0.19 5.23 20.29
CA GLN A 17 1.06 4.09 20.02
C GLN A 17 2.55 4.50 19.97
N PHE A 18 2.86 5.70 19.48
CA PHE A 18 4.23 6.11 19.22
C PHE A 18 4.71 7.13 20.25
N GLU A 19 5.83 6.86 20.91
CA GLU A 19 6.51 7.86 21.74
C GLU A 19 7.18 8.92 20.85
N ILE A 20 6.85 10.19 21.06
CA ILE A 20 7.49 11.29 20.35
C ILE A 20 8.76 11.65 21.13
N SER A 21 9.88 11.06 20.71
CA SER A 21 11.20 11.39 21.26
C SER A 21 11.86 12.54 20.51
N GLU A 22 12.43 13.50 21.24
CA GLU A 22 13.30 14.51 20.63
C GLU A 22 14.49 13.85 19.90
N PRO A 23 14.92 14.38 18.74
CA PRO A 23 16.09 13.85 18.04
C PRO A 23 17.32 13.84 18.96
N ARG A 24 17.92 12.66 19.14
CA ARG A 24 19.10 12.49 20.00
C ARG A 24 20.41 12.65 19.24
N ILE A 25 20.38 12.48 17.92
CA ILE A 25 21.53 12.58 17.03
C ILE A 25 21.16 13.50 15.87
N GLU A 26 22.05 14.45 15.59
CA GLU A 26 21.94 15.30 14.40
C GLU A 26 22.38 14.50 13.16
N LEU A 27 21.51 14.36 12.17
CA LEU A 27 21.75 13.56 10.96
C LEU A 27 22.12 14.42 9.74
N GLY A 28 22.74 13.79 8.74
CA GLY A 28 22.93 14.39 7.42
C GLY A 28 24.17 15.29 7.28
N LYS A 29 25.07 15.29 8.26
CA LYS A 29 26.38 15.98 8.15
C LYS A 29 27.26 15.28 7.14
N LEU A 30 27.95 16.07 6.32
CA LEU A 30 28.90 15.58 5.32
C LEU A 30 30.04 14.77 5.96
N SER A 31 30.49 15.19 7.15
CA SER A 31 31.54 14.51 7.94
C SER A 31 31.16 13.08 8.34
N ASP A 32 29.87 12.85 8.59
CA ASP A 32 29.42 11.62 9.23
C ASP A 32 29.15 10.53 8.19
N VAL A 33 28.62 10.93 7.02
CA VAL A 33 28.22 9.99 5.97
C VAL A 33 29.21 9.94 4.80
N GLY A 34 30.10 10.91 4.68
CA GLY A 34 31.03 11.08 3.56
C GLY A 34 30.38 11.64 2.28
N PRO A 35 31.17 12.22 1.36
CA PRO A 35 30.64 13.00 0.23
C PRO A 35 29.78 12.21 -0.75
N LEU A 36 30.12 10.95 -1.02
CA LEU A 36 29.37 10.11 -1.96
C LEU A 36 27.98 9.76 -1.41
N ASN A 37 27.89 9.30 -0.16
CA ASN A 37 26.61 8.96 0.45
C ASN A 37 25.76 10.22 0.70
N TRP A 38 26.40 11.32 1.11
CA TRP A 38 25.72 12.60 1.33
C TRP A 38 25.01 13.10 0.07
N LEU A 39 25.67 13.00 -1.09
CA LEU A 39 25.11 13.36 -2.38
C LEU A 39 24.00 12.38 -2.79
N ALA A 40 24.22 11.08 -2.60
CA ALA A 40 23.24 10.05 -2.92
C ALA A 40 21.93 10.22 -2.13
N HIS A 41 22.01 10.50 -0.83
CA HIS A 41 20.83 10.72 0.03
C HIS A 41 20.02 11.96 -0.36
N ARG A 42 20.70 13.03 -0.81
CA ARG A 42 20.05 14.24 -1.33
C ARG A 42 19.42 14.01 -2.68
N ALA A 43 20.10 13.32 -3.59
CA ALA A 43 19.52 12.94 -4.88
C ALA A 43 18.28 12.06 -4.70
N ALA A 44 18.35 11.06 -3.81
CA ALA A 44 17.21 10.22 -3.45
C ALA A 44 16.09 11.01 -2.77
N GLY A 45 16.44 11.93 -1.86
CA GLY A 45 15.50 12.84 -1.24
C GLY A 45 14.74 13.64 -2.29
N VAL A 46 15.45 14.20 -3.28
CA VAL A 46 14.84 14.96 -4.36
C VAL A 46 13.85 14.11 -5.16
N VAL A 47 14.17 12.85 -5.43
CA VAL A 47 13.21 11.95 -6.11
C VAL A 47 11.97 11.67 -5.22
N LEU A 48 12.15 11.61 -3.90
CA LEU A 48 11.13 11.19 -2.93
C LEU A 48 10.33 12.33 -2.30
N GLY A 49 10.62 13.57 -2.67
CA GLY A 49 9.87 14.67 -2.10
C GLY A 49 10.50 15.31 -0.86
N THR A 50 11.80 15.13 -0.60
CA THR A 50 12.46 15.63 0.63
C THR A 50 13.84 16.24 0.36
N PRO A 51 14.38 17.07 1.26
CA PRO A 51 15.78 17.51 1.18
C PRO A 51 16.78 16.34 1.25
N SER A 52 16.45 15.30 2.01
CA SER A 52 17.22 14.06 2.15
C SER A 52 16.32 12.93 2.68
N VAL A 53 16.83 11.69 2.66
CA VAL A 53 16.14 10.52 3.24
C VAL A 53 16.69 10.26 4.64
N LYS A 54 15.97 10.70 5.69
CA LYS A 54 16.49 10.67 7.07
C LYS A 54 16.83 9.26 7.56
N GLY A 55 16.05 8.25 7.18
CA GLY A 55 16.34 6.85 7.53
C GLY A 55 17.64 6.34 6.90
N ALA A 56 17.96 6.78 5.68
CA ALA A 56 19.23 6.44 5.04
C ALA A 56 20.41 7.19 5.70
N GLU A 57 20.20 8.43 6.13
CA GLU A 57 21.18 9.17 6.93
C GLU A 57 21.44 8.51 8.29
N ALA A 58 20.39 8.04 8.98
CA ALA A 58 20.52 7.31 10.25
C ALA A 58 21.33 6.02 10.10
N LEU A 59 21.09 5.24 9.05
CA LEU A 59 21.90 4.06 8.72
C LEU A 59 23.35 4.43 8.33
N SER A 60 23.56 5.65 7.85
CA SER A 60 24.87 6.15 7.46
C SER A 60 25.70 6.70 8.61
N LEU A 61 25.18 6.70 9.84
CA LEU A 61 25.98 6.96 11.04
C LEU A 61 27.20 6.02 11.14
N ASN A 62 27.10 4.84 10.52
CA ASN A 62 28.25 3.99 10.24
C ASN A 62 28.27 3.60 8.74
N PRO A 63 29.06 4.30 7.90
CA PRO A 63 29.13 4.03 6.46
C PRO A 63 29.56 2.61 6.10
N TRP A 64 30.32 1.93 6.98
CA TRP A 64 30.73 0.54 6.79
C TRP A 64 29.57 -0.45 6.95
N LEU A 65 28.55 -0.09 7.73
CA LEU A 65 27.34 -0.89 7.89
C LEU A 65 26.32 -0.59 6.79
N LEU A 66 26.28 0.65 6.29
CA LEU A 66 25.29 1.11 5.31
C LEU A 66 25.19 0.20 4.08
N TRP A 67 26.30 -0.03 3.38
CA TRP A 67 26.30 -0.76 2.12
C TRP A 67 26.01 -2.26 2.28
N PRO A 68 26.66 -2.99 3.20
CA PRO A 68 26.28 -4.37 3.51
C PRO A 68 24.82 -4.49 3.94
N TRP A 69 24.33 -3.55 4.75
CA TRP A 69 22.94 -3.52 5.16
C TRP A 69 21.98 -3.32 3.97
N PHE A 70 22.30 -2.43 3.01
CA PHE A 70 21.49 -2.28 1.81
C PHE A 70 21.45 -3.56 0.95
N VAL A 71 22.58 -4.26 0.82
CA VAL A 71 22.63 -5.55 0.11
C VAL A 71 21.75 -6.58 0.82
N TYR A 72 21.83 -6.67 2.15
CA TYR A 72 20.99 -7.53 2.98
C TYR A 72 19.50 -7.17 2.88
N GLY A 73 19.12 -5.91 3.04
CA GLY A 73 17.73 -5.46 2.92
C GLY A 73 17.16 -5.69 1.52
N ALA A 74 17.98 -5.52 0.47
CA ALA A 74 17.59 -5.78 -0.91
C ALA A 74 17.47 -7.28 -1.23
N SER A 75 18.19 -8.16 -0.54
CA SER A 75 18.06 -9.62 -0.71
C SER A 75 16.80 -10.17 -0.03
N ILE A 76 16.39 -9.57 1.09
CA ILE A 76 15.15 -9.92 1.81
C ILE A 76 13.92 -9.41 1.07
N THR A 77 13.96 -8.15 0.61
CA THR A 77 12.84 -7.50 -0.09
C THR A 77 13.20 -7.14 -1.55
N PRO A 78 13.54 -8.14 -2.40
CA PRO A 78 13.89 -7.86 -3.78
C PRO A 78 12.72 -7.17 -4.48
N LEU A 79 13.01 -6.31 -5.46
CA LEU A 79 12.01 -5.48 -6.16
C LEU A 79 10.81 -6.29 -6.70
N ARG A 80 11.01 -7.56 -7.04
CA ARG A 80 9.93 -8.48 -7.46
C ARG A 80 8.98 -8.86 -6.34
N ARG A 81 9.44 -8.96 -5.10
CA ARG A 81 8.67 -9.36 -3.91
C ARG A 81 8.02 -8.18 -3.19
N ARG A 82 8.53 -6.96 -3.36
CA ARG A 82 7.78 -5.72 -3.04
C ARG A 82 6.44 -5.61 -3.78
N ARG A 83 6.16 -6.51 -4.72
CA ARG A 83 4.89 -6.59 -5.45
C ARG A 83 3.81 -7.38 -4.72
N ASP A 84 4.19 -8.20 -3.74
CA ASP A 84 3.25 -8.93 -2.89
C ASP A 84 2.66 -7.95 -1.85
N PRO A 85 1.35 -7.68 -1.85
CA PRO A 85 0.74 -6.81 -0.85
C PRO A 85 0.78 -7.37 0.57
N ASN A 86 0.80 -8.70 0.75
CA ASN A 86 0.85 -9.33 2.07
C ASN A 86 2.15 -8.98 2.82
N ILE A 87 3.26 -8.80 2.10
CA ILE A 87 4.53 -8.42 2.75
C ILE A 87 4.43 -7.04 3.40
N GLN A 88 3.66 -6.11 2.83
CA GLN A 88 3.47 -4.81 3.47
C GLN A 88 2.60 -4.92 4.72
N LEU A 89 1.66 -5.86 4.79
CA LEU A 89 0.89 -6.11 6.02
C LEU A 89 1.80 -6.61 7.15
N VAL A 90 2.70 -7.56 6.84
CA VAL A 90 3.73 -8.05 7.77
C VAL A 90 4.59 -6.88 8.27
N ILE A 91 5.10 -6.07 7.34
CA ILE A 91 5.97 -4.92 7.66
C ILE A 91 5.24 -3.90 8.53
N LEU A 92 4.01 -3.52 8.16
CA LEU A 92 3.20 -2.56 8.91
C LEU A 92 2.91 -3.07 10.33
N ARG A 93 2.57 -4.36 10.48
CA ARG A 93 2.31 -4.96 11.80
C ARG A 93 3.56 -4.97 12.66
N THR A 94 4.69 -5.36 12.07
CA THR A 94 5.99 -5.39 12.74
C THR A 94 6.33 -3.99 13.27
N ILE A 95 6.24 -2.98 12.39
CA ILE A 95 6.50 -1.58 12.74
C ILE A 95 5.55 -1.07 13.84
N TRP A 96 4.26 -1.40 13.73
CA TRP A 96 3.25 -0.99 14.71
C TRP A 96 3.59 -1.52 16.10
N ASN A 97 3.87 -2.82 16.21
CA ASN A 97 4.25 -3.48 17.44
C ASN A 97 5.60 -2.99 17.99
N ALA A 98 6.55 -2.66 17.11
CA ALA A 98 7.85 -2.11 17.47
C ALA A 98 7.84 -0.59 17.76
N HIS A 99 6.66 0.05 17.78
CA HIS A 99 6.50 1.49 17.99
C HIS A 99 7.31 2.35 16.98
N GLY A 100 7.56 1.85 15.77
CA GLY A 100 8.38 2.51 14.74
C GLY A 100 7.67 3.68 14.05
N ARG A 101 7.63 4.86 14.68
CA ARG A 101 6.88 6.03 14.19
C ARG A 101 7.32 6.47 12.78
N TYR A 102 8.63 6.55 12.57
CA TYR A 102 9.21 6.98 11.30
C TYR A 102 8.87 5.99 10.19
N GLU A 103 9.09 4.71 10.45
CA GLU A 103 8.83 3.63 9.51
C GLU A 103 7.35 3.51 9.22
N TRP A 104 6.47 3.73 10.20
CA TRP A 104 5.03 3.72 9.98
C TRP A 104 4.63 4.79 8.97
N TYR A 105 5.16 6.01 9.14
CA TYR A 105 4.96 7.09 8.19
C TYR A 105 5.46 6.71 6.78
N VAL A 106 6.66 6.15 6.66
CA VAL A 106 7.22 5.73 5.36
C VAL A 106 6.39 4.61 4.73
N HIS A 107 6.09 3.57 5.49
CA HIS A 107 5.41 2.37 5.02
C HIS A 107 3.92 2.57 4.78
N PHE A 108 3.29 3.56 5.43
CA PHE A 108 1.98 4.03 5.01
C PHE A 108 2.01 4.46 3.54
N HIS A 109 2.93 5.34 3.16
CA HIS A 109 3.05 5.82 1.78
C HIS A 109 3.49 4.74 0.81
N VAL A 110 4.45 3.89 1.19
CA VAL A 110 4.88 2.74 0.36
C VAL A 110 3.73 1.78 0.10
N SER A 111 2.94 1.46 1.13
CA SER A 111 1.75 0.60 1.00
C SER A 111 0.70 1.23 0.08
N ARG A 112 0.50 2.55 0.19
CA ARG A 112 -0.39 3.31 -0.69
C ARG A 112 0.06 3.29 -2.15
N LEU A 113 1.36 3.36 -2.41
CA LEU A 113 1.95 3.19 -3.74
C LEU A 113 1.82 1.75 -4.26
N GLY A 114 1.74 0.77 -3.35
CA GLY A 114 1.44 -0.63 -3.65
C GLY A 114 -0.04 -0.93 -3.91
N GLY A 115 -0.92 0.07 -3.79
CA GLY A 115 -2.36 -0.08 -3.99
C GLY A 115 -3.12 -0.59 -2.77
N ILE A 116 -2.51 -0.59 -1.58
CA ILE A 116 -3.20 -0.89 -0.32
C ILE A 116 -4.01 0.34 0.11
N SER A 117 -5.21 0.15 0.63
CA SER A 117 -6.06 1.24 1.09
C SER A 117 -5.66 1.75 2.48
N PRO A 118 -5.90 3.02 2.82
CA PRO A 118 -5.76 3.54 4.18
C PRO A 118 -6.51 2.72 5.22
N GLU A 119 -7.70 2.26 4.87
CA GLU A 119 -8.58 1.50 5.75
C GLU A 119 -7.97 0.13 6.07
N THR A 120 -7.37 -0.55 5.08
CA THR A 120 -6.60 -1.77 5.31
C THR A 120 -5.34 -1.50 6.15
N ILE A 121 -4.62 -0.40 5.91
CA ILE A 121 -3.45 -0.02 6.73
C ILE A 121 -3.87 0.24 8.19
N GLU A 122 -4.98 0.96 8.41
CA GLU A 122 -5.52 1.20 9.75
C GLU A 122 -5.96 -0.10 10.41
N ARG A 123 -6.54 -1.04 9.65
CA ARG A 123 -6.94 -2.36 10.15
C ARG A 123 -5.77 -3.12 10.78
N VAL A 124 -4.55 -2.99 10.24
CA VAL A 124 -3.35 -3.64 10.79
C VAL A 124 -3.10 -3.26 12.26
N THR A 125 -3.48 -2.04 12.66
CA THR A 125 -3.33 -1.57 14.05
C THR A 125 -4.20 -2.33 15.05
N ARG A 126 -5.31 -2.92 14.58
CA ARG A 126 -6.28 -3.68 15.39
C ARG A 126 -5.91 -5.17 15.54
N GLY A 127 -4.91 -5.64 14.78
CA GLY A 127 -4.34 -6.98 14.92
C GLY A 127 -5.02 -8.07 14.09
N PRO A 128 -4.57 -9.33 14.27
CA PRO A 128 -4.99 -10.47 13.43
C PRO A 128 -6.46 -10.86 13.62
N ASP A 129 -7.07 -10.56 14.77
CA ASP A 129 -8.44 -10.97 15.06
C ASP A 129 -9.50 -10.04 14.45
N GLU A 130 -9.07 -8.87 13.96
CA GLU A 130 -9.94 -7.92 13.27
C GLU A 130 -10.61 -8.56 12.04
N PRO A 131 -11.93 -8.35 11.82
CA PRO A 131 -12.62 -8.90 10.65
C PRO A 131 -12.08 -8.36 9.32
N GLY A 132 -12.18 -9.18 8.27
CA GLY A 132 -11.86 -8.79 6.89
C GLY A 132 -10.46 -9.21 6.41
N TRP A 133 -9.68 -9.91 7.23
CA TRP A 133 -8.50 -10.65 6.80
C TRP A 133 -8.86 -11.99 6.16
N THR A 134 -8.13 -12.38 5.12
CA THR A 134 -8.10 -13.78 4.68
C THR A 134 -7.40 -14.65 5.74
N ASP A 135 -7.56 -15.96 5.67
CA ASP A 135 -6.90 -16.90 6.59
C ASP A 135 -5.37 -16.75 6.53
N GLU A 136 -4.79 -16.61 5.32
CA GLU A 136 -3.37 -16.31 5.12
C GLU A 136 -2.95 -15.01 5.82
N GLN A 137 -3.69 -13.91 5.60
CA GLN A 137 -3.35 -12.60 6.18
C GLN A 137 -3.44 -12.62 7.71
N ARG A 138 -4.46 -13.28 8.25
CA ARG A 138 -4.62 -13.48 9.69
C ARG A 138 -3.44 -14.24 10.27
N ALA A 139 -3.05 -15.35 9.65
CA ALA A 139 -1.92 -16.16 10.09
C ALA A 139 -0.58 -15.39 9.98
N LEU A 140 -0.38 -14.61 8.92
CA LEU A 140 0.80 -13.74 8.76
C LEU A 140 0.88 -12.68 9.86
N LEU A 141 -0.21 -11.98 10.15
CA LEU A 141 -0.26 -10.97 11.21
C LEU A 141 -0.05 -11.58 12.60
N ARG A 142 -0.62 -12.77 12.85
CA ARG A 142 -0.41 -13.52 14.09
C ARG A 142 1.04 -13.98 14.25
N ALA A 143 1.67 -14.44 13.17
CA ALA A 143 3.08 -14.82 13.20
C ALA A 143 3.98 -13.64 13.58
N VAL A 144 3.69 -12.43 13.08
CA VAL A 144 4.39 -11.20 13.51
C VAL A 144 4.26 -11.00 15.02
N ASP A 145 3.04 -11.06 15.54
CA ASP A 145 2.77 -10.88 16.98
C ASP A 145 3.52 -11.90 17.85
N GLU A 146 3.48 -13.19 17.48
CA GLU A 146 4.16 -14.27 18.20
C GLU A 146 5.69 -14.12 18.14
N ILE A 147 6.25 -13.83 16.97
CA ILE A 147 7.69 -13.70 16.78
C ILE A 147 8.24 -12.51 17.56
N GLN A 148 7.55 -11.37 17.56
CA GLN A 148 8.02 -10.21 18.34
C GLN A 148 7.86 -10.41 19.85
N ALA A 149 6.85 -11.17 20.29
CA ALA A 149 6.64 -11.47 21.70
C ALA A 149 7.62 -12.52 22.24
N ASP A 150 7.80 -13.62 21.50
CA ASP A 150 8.47 -14.83 21.99
C ASP A 150 9.77 -15.18 21.24
N HIS A 151 10.13 -14.43 20.19
CA HIS A 151 11.20 -14.78 19.23
C HIS A 151 11.01 -16.15 18.56
N ARG A 152 9.77 -16.66 18.52
CA ARG A 152 9.40 -17.90 17.86
C ARG A 152 7.95 -17.84 17.39
N ILE A 153 7.66 -18.55 16.31
CA ILE A 153 6.29 -18.81 15.87
C ILE A 153 5.73 -20.03 16.60
N GLY A 154 4.44 -20.02 16.95
CA GLY A 154 3.74 -21.13 17.57
C GLY A 154 3.32 -22.21 16.57
N ASP A 155 3.14 -23.44 17.05
CA ASP A 155 2.79 -24.60 16.20
C ASP A 155 1.45 -24.46 15.46
N VAL A 156 0.48 -23.75 16.07
CA VAL A 156 -0.83 -23.51 15.45
C VAL A 156 -0.67 -22.56 14.26
N THR A 157 -0.04 -21.40 14.48
CA THR A 157 0.21 -20.40 13.44
C THR A 157 1.13 -20.93 12.34
N TRP A 158 2.11 -21.76 12.69
CA TRP A 158 2.93 -22.49 11.72
C TRP A 158 2.07 -23.33 10.77
N LYS A 159 1.19 -24.19 11.32
CA LYS A 159 0.29 -25.05 10.51
C LYS A 159 -0.69 -24.24 9.66
N GLU A 160 -1.16 -23.10 10.16
CA GLU A 160 -2.03 -22.20 9.38
C GLU A 160 -1.29 -21.58 8.17
N LEU A 161 0.04 -21.41 8.24
CA LEU A 161 0.86 -20.83 7.15
C LEU A 161 1.36 -21.86 6.13
N GLU A 162 1.45 -23.14 6.48
CA GLU A 162 1.94 -24.22 5.60
C GLU A 162 1.28 -24.25 4.19
N PRO A 163 -0.04 -23.99 4.03
CA PRO A 163 -0.66 -23.97 2.71
C PRO A 163 -0.20 -22.80 1.81
N TYR A 164 0.35 -21.74 2.39
CA TYR A 164 0.64 -20.47 1.70
C TYR A 164 2.14 -20.23 1.52
N LEU A 165 2.96 -20.70 2.45
CA LEU A 165 4.40 -20.46 2.49
C LEU A 165 5.18 -21.77 2.40
N ASP A 166 6.06 -21.86 1.41
CA ASP A 166 7.11 -22.87 1.42
C ASP A 166 8.22 -22.51 2.43
N ASN A 167 9.18 -23.41 2.64
CA ASN A 167 10.30 -23.19 3.57
C ASN A 167 11.09 -21.91 3.27
N ARG A 168 11.21 -21.52 1.99
CA ARG A 168 11.97 -20.31 1.61
C ARG A 168 11.19 -19.06 1.98
N ARG A 169 9.89 -19.03 1.67
CA ARG A 169 8.99 -17.93 2.04
C ARG A 169 8.83 -17.80 3.55
N THR A 170 8.85 -18.91 4.27
CA THR A 170 8.81 -18.93 5.74
C THR A 170 10.07 -18.32 6.33
N ALA A 171 11.26 -18.70 5.82
CA ALA A 171 12.50 -18.06 6.25
C ALA A 171 12.51 -16.54 5.93
N GLU A 172 12.01 -16.16 4.75
CA GLU A 172 11.90 -14.76 4.35
C GLU A 172 10.98 -13.94 5.26
N LEU A 173 9.85 -14.52 5.69
CA LEU A 173 8.96 -13.89 6.66
C LEU A 173 9.73 -13.49 7.93
N PHE A 174 10.53 -14.40 8.48
CA PHE A 174 11.33 -14.14 9.69
C PHE A 174 12.37 -13.05 9.47
N PHE A 175 13.07 -13.08 8.33
CA PHE A 175 14.05 -12.05 7.99
C PHE A 175 13.42 -10.67 7.77
N VAL A 176 12.20 -10.61 7.21
CA VAL A 176 11.46 -9.35 7.06
C VAL A 176 11.10 -8.79 8.42
N ILE A 177 10.53 -9.60 9.32
CA ILE A 177 10.16 -9.18 10.68
C ILE A 177 11.41 -8.63 11.40
N GLY A 178 12.49 -9.42 11.46
CA GLY A 178 13.72 -9.01 12.12
C GLY A 178 14.38 -7.76 11.50
N LEU A 179 14.31 -7.59 10.18
CA LEU A 179 14.83 -6.39 9.51
C LEU A 179 14.11 -5.13 9.98
N TYR A 180 12.79 -5.17 10.12
CA TYR A 180 11.99 -4.02 10.53
C TYR A 180 12.04 -3.77 12.03
N ASP A 181 12.17 -4.81 12.86
CA ASP A 181 12.48 -4.66 14.28
C ASP A 181 13.83 -3.96 14.50
N GLN A 182 14.85 -4.38 13.76
CA GLN A 182 16.17 -3.76 13.83
C GLN A 182 16.12 -2.27 13.42
N LEU A 183 15.35 -1.94 12.38
CA LEU A 183 15.16 -0.55 11.97
C LEU A 183 14.45 0.27 13.06
N ALA A 184 13.34 -0.26 13.60
CA ALA A 184 12.56 0.40 14.65
C ALA A 184 13.43 0.65 15.88
N MET A 185 14.25 -0.32 16.28
CA MET A 185 15.22 -0.17 17.36
C MET A 185 16.16 1.02 17.10
N LEU A 186 16.76 1.13 15.91
CA LEU A 186 17.65 2.23 15.57
C LEU A 186 16.89 3.57 15.54
N PHE A 187 15.81 3.65 14.78
CA PHE A 187 15.12 4.91 14.50
C PHE A 187 14.41 5.46 15.73
N ASN A 188 13.80 4.62 16.55
CA ASN A 188 13.23 5.03 17.84
C ASN A 188 14.34 5.50 18.79
N SER A 189 15.46 4.76 18.88
CA SER A 189 16.55 5.11 19.79
C SER A 189 17.22 6.44 19.46
N VAL A 190 17.32 6.81 18.17
CA VAL A 190 17.88 8.11 17.76
C VAL A 190 16.85 9.24 17.74
N GLY A 191 15.57 8.95 18.01
CA GLY A 191 14.47 9.93 17.97
C GLY A 191 14.17 10.42 16.55
N LEU A 192 14.20 9.51 15.56
CA LEU A 192 14.03 9.88 14.16
C LEU A 192 12.61 10.39 13.88
N GLN A 193 12.50 11.65 13.44
CA GLN A 193 11.21 12.26 13.15
C GLN A 193 10.81 12.11 11.68
N PRO A 194 9.54 11.73 11.38
CA PRO A 194 8.98 11.78 10.03
C PRO A 194 9.30 13.11 9.34
N GLU A 195 9.50 13.07 8.03
CA GLU A 195 9.73 14.29 7.28
C GLU A 195 8.42 15.06 7.06
N GLU A 196 8.36 16.35 7.44
CA GLU A 196 7.15 17.18 7.35
C GLU A 196 6.55 17.29 5.93
N LYS A 197 7.38 17.15 4.89
CA LYS A 197 6.98 17.41 3.48
C LYS A 197 7.23 16.24 2.53
N ARG A 198 7.54 15.04 3.04
CA ARG A 198 7.84 13.90 2.17
C ARG A 198 6.61 13.51 1.36
N TYR A 199 6.86 13.13 0.11
CA TYR A 199 5.85 12.78 -0.88
C TYR A 199 4.93 13.91 -1.38
N ASN A 200 5.06 15.17 -0.94
CA ASN A 200 4.24 16.28 -1.47
C ASN A 200 4.55 16.67 -2.93
N TRP A 201 5.67 16.21 -3.49
CA TRP A 201 6.14 16.61 -4.82
C TRP A 201 6.90 15.52 -5.59
N ALA A 202 6.93 14.28 -5.08
CA ALA A 202 7.59 13.18 -5.79
C ALA A 202 6.83 12.89 -7.11
N PRO A 203 7.51 12.69 -8.25
CA PRO A 203 6.86 12.29 -9.50
C PRO A 203 5.99 11.03 -9.36
N LEU A 204 6.29 10.19 -8.37
CA LEU A 204 5.53 8.99 -7.97
C LEU A 204 4.14 9.28 -7.39
N MET A 205 3.87 10.50 -6.91
CA MET A 205 2.57 10.94 -6.37
C MET A 205 1.70 11.69 -7.40
N LEU A 206 2.21 11.92 -8.62
CA LEU A 206 1.45 12.60 -9.67
C LEU A 206 0.17 11.86 -10.05
N THR A 207 0.03 10.58 -9.71
CA THR A 207 -1.15 9.75 -10.02
C THR A 207 -2.19 9.67 -8.90
N ARG A 208 -2.00 10.33 -7.74
CA ARG A 208 -2.95 10.20 -6.61
C ARG A 208 -3.15 11.49 -5.82
N ARG A 209 -3.65 12.55 -6.48
CA ARG A 209 -4.43 13.57 -5.80
C ARG A 209 -5.89 13.14 -5.80
N GLY A 210 -6.50 13.05 -4.63
CA GLY A 210 -7.93 12.77 -4.48
C GLY A 210 -8.80 14.03 -4.49
N ASP A 211 -8.32 15.15 -5.04
CA ASP A 211 -9.15 16.36 -5.18
C ASP A 211 -10.10 16.23 -6.37
N ASP A 212 -11.28 16.85 -6.24
CA ASP A 212 -12.43 16.80 -7.15
C ASP A 212 -12.19 17.50 -8.51
N SER A 213 -11.02 17.30 -9.12
CA SER A 213 -10.75 17.81 -10.46
C SER A 213 -10.88 16.68 -11.48
N ASP A 214 -11.62 16.92 -12.56
CA ASP A 214 -11.76 15.99 -13.69
C ASP A 214 -10.46 15.82 -14.51
N ALA A 215 -9.30 16.16 -13.93
CA ALA A 215 -7.99 16.03 -14.52
C ALA A 215 -7.27 14.78 -13.97
N LEU A 216 -6.73 13.94 -14.84
CA LEU A 216 -6.01 12.72 -14.46
C LEU A 216 -4.66 13.01 -13.78
N LEU A 217 -4.13 14.23 -13.98
CA LEU A 217 -2.86 14.74 -13.48
C LEU A 217 -2.98 16.25 -13.19
N PRO A 218 -2.12 16.86 -12.35
CA PRO A 218 -2.07 18.32 -12.18
C PRO A 218 -1.88 19.04 -13.52
N ALA A 219 -2.30 20.31 -13.60
CA ALA A 219 -2.24 21.10 -14.84
C ALA A 219 -0.86 21.09 -15.53
N ALA A 220 0.23 20.98 -14.77
CA ALA A 220 1.60 20.89 -15.25
C ALA A 220 1.97 19.57 -15.96
N PHE A 221 1.12 18.54 -15.88
CA PHE A 221 1.40 17.18 -16.38
C PHE A 221 0.33 16.64 -17.33
N ARG A 222 -0.57 17.50 -17.86
CA ARG A 222 -1.59 17.09 -18.85
C ARG A 222 -1.02 16.35 -20.08
N GLY A 223 0.24 16.61 -20.44
CA GLY A 223 0.94 15.89 -21.51
C GLY A 223 1.15 14.38 -21.27
N ALA A 224 1.00 13.90 -20.03
CA ALA A 224 1.06 12.47 -19.68
C ALA A 224 -0.31 11.80 -19.53
N GLU A 225 -1.43 12.54 -19.69
CA GLU A 225 -2.78 11.96 -19.79
C GLU A 225 -2.85 10.98 -20.95
N SER A 226 -2.19 11.31 -22.07
CA SER A 226 -2.07 10.44 -23.23
C SER A 226 -1.42 9.11 -22.89
N ARG A 227 -0.49 9.03 -21.93
CA ARG A 227 0.16 7.79 -21.48
C ARG A 227 -0.70 6.96 -20.54
N ILE A 228 -1.52 7.60 -19.70
CA ILE A 228 -2.52 6.90 -18.88
C ILE A 228 -3.63 6.37 -19.78
N ALA A 229 -4.11 7.18 -20.74
CA ALA A 229 -5.00 6.76 -21.80
C ALA A 229 -4.37 5.65 -22.67
N GLN A 230 -3.07 5.73 -22.97
CA GLN A 230 -2.34 4.66 -23.68
C GLN A 230 -2.22 3.40 -22.82
N MET A 231 -2.03 3.53 -21.51
CA MET A 231 -2.03 2.41 -20.58
C MET A 231 -3.42 1.77 -20.50
N LEU A 232 -4.49 2.57 -20.57
CA LEU A 232 -5.88 2.10 -20.71
C LEU A 232 -6.13 1.46 -22.09
N ASP A 233 -5.54 1.97 -23.17
CA ASP A 233 -5.54 1.34 -24.51
C ASP A 233 -4.76 0.02 -24.53
N VAL A 234 -3.67 -0.09 -23.74
CA VAL A 234 -2.89 -1.32 -23.55
C VAL A 234 -3.68 -2.37 -22.75
N ILE A 235 -4.79 -2.01 -22.09
CA ILE A 235 -5.75 -2.96 -21.50
C ILE A 235 -6.57 -3.68 -22.60
N GLY A 236 -6.43 -3.29 -23.88
CA GLY A 236 -7.01 -3.96 -25.03
C GLY A 236 -8.54 -3.89 -25.04
N GLN A 237 -9.18 -4.56 -26.01
CA GLN A 237 -10.63 -4.65 -26.23
C GLN A 237 -11.40 -5.32 -25.07
N SER A 238 -11.27 -4.82 -23.84
CA SER A 238 -12.16 -5.19 -22.74
C SER A 238 -13.47 -4.42 -22.97
N PRO A 239 -14.64 -5.09 -22.95
CA PRO A 239 -15.89 -4.43 -23.28
C PRO A 239 -16.13 -3.28 -22.32
N TYR A 240 -16.29 -2.08 -22.89
CA TYR A 240 -16.86 -0.96 -22.15
C TYR A 240 -18.29 -1.35 -21.76
N GLY A 241 -18.57 -1.24 -20.47
CA GLY A 241 -19.91 -1.43 -19.93
C GLY A 241 -20.55 -0.09 -19.54
N THR A 242 -21.82 -0.13 -19.21
CA THR A 242 -22.52 1.02 -18.65
C THR A 242 -23.20 0.63 -17.35
N VAL A 243 -22.86 1.31 -16.26
CA VAL A 243 -23.50 1.13 -14.96
C VAL A 243 -24.69 2.07 -14.85
N GLY A 244 -25.88 1.50 -14.69
CA GLY A 244 -27.13 2.17 -14.41
C GLY A 244 -27.39 2.22 -12.91
N ILE A 245 -27.49 3.43 -12.35
CA ILE A 245 -27.87 3.65 -10.94
C ILE A 245 -28.64 4.96 -10.80
N ASN A 246 -29.77 4.94 -10.08
CA ASN A 246 -30.61 6.13 -9.81
C ASN A 246 -30.97 6.94 -11.09
N GLY A 247 -31.30 6.26 -12.18
CA GLY A 247 -31.64 6.88 -13.47
C GLY A 247 -30.46 7.52 -14.20
N ARG A 248 -29.21 7.32 -13.73
CA ARG A 248 -27.98 7.75 -14.38
C ARG A 248 -27.27 6.57 -15.00
N SER A 249 -26.56 6.83 -16.09
CA SER A 249 -25.82 5.84 -16.85
C SER A 249 -24.36 6.28 -16.94
N VAL A 250 -23.43 5.49 -16.43
CA VAL A 250 -22.00 5.82 -16.39
C VAL A 250 -21.21 4.78 -17.18
N SER A 251 -20.48 5.22 -18.19
CA SER A 251 -19.58 4.35 -18.95
C SER A 251 -18.38 3.97 -18.09
N VAL A 252 -18.11 2.66 -18.00
CA VAL A 252 -17.02 2.11 -17.20
C VAL A 252 -16.29 1.01 -17.96
N LEU A 253 -15.03 0.80 -17.60
CA LEU A 253 -14.30 -0.38 -18.01
C LEU A 253 -14.80 -1.57 -17.18
N THR A 254 -15.08 -2.69 -17.83
CA THR A 254 -15.49 -3.93 -17.13
C THR A 254 -14.50 -5.04 -17.42
N LEU A 255 -14.19 -5.82 -16.38
CA LEU A 255 -13.36 -7.01 -16.43
C LEU A 255 -14.18 -8.17 -15.90
N ASP A 256 -14.40 -9.18 -16.75
CA ASP A 256 -15.17 -10.36 -16.40
C ASP A 256 -14.32 -11.32 -15.56
N GLU A 257 -14.82 -11.68 -14.38
CA GLU A 257 -14.22 -12.64 -13.44
C GLU A 257 -15.14 -13.89 -13.30
N GLY A 258 -15.95 -14.16 -14.32
CA GLY A 258 -16.84 -15.31 -14.46
C GLY A 258 -18.15 -15.16 -13.69
N ARG A 259 -18.07 -15.06 -12.36
CA ARG A 259 -19.26 -14.88 -11.48
C ARG A 259 -19.43 -13.45 -10.98
N SER A 260 -18.45 -12.60 -11.24
CA SER A 260 -18.41 -11.22 -10.82
C SER A 260 -17.80 -10.36 -11.90
N VAL A 261 -18.00 -9.05 -11.77
CA VAL A 261 -17.35 -8.04 -12.60
C VAL A 261 -16.42 -7.22 -11.73
N ALA A 262 -15.23 -6.94 -12.25
CA ALA A 262 -14.30 -5.97 -11.71
C ALA A 262 -14.32 -4.69 -12.56
N ILE A 263 -14.54 -3.56 -11.90
CA ILE A 263 -14.64 -2.23 -12.49
C ILE A 263 -13.50 -1.38 -11.91
N PRO A 264 -12.42 -1.15 -12.66
CA PRO A 264 -11.34 -0.27 -12.24
C PRO A 264 -11.84 1.16 -12.01
N LEU A 265 -11.34 1.81 -10.96
CA LEU A 265 -11.72 3.16 -10.57
C LEU A 265 -10.54 4.15 -10.75
N PRO A 266 -10.17 4.50 -11.99
CA PRO A 266 -9.03 5.40 -12.25
C PRO A 266 -9.24 6.80 -11.68
N TYR A 267 -10.49 7.21 -11.50
CA TYR A 267 -10.89 8.47 -10.89
C TYR A 267 -11.22 8.35 -9.38
N GLY A 268 -10.83 7.24 -8.76
CA GLY A 268 -11.08 6.97 -7.34
C GLY A 268 -12.50 6.50 -7.02
N ASN A 269 -12.69 6.11 -5.75
CA ASN A 269 -13.91 5.50 -5.22
C ASN A 269 -14.90 6.47 -4.55
N ARG A 270 -14.61 7.78 -4.57
CA ARG A 270 -15.49 8.83 -4.03
C ARG A 270 -16.46 9.42 -5.05
N ARG A 271 -16.42 8.94 -6.31
CA ARG A 271 -17.36 9.38 -7.33
C ARG A 271 -18.79 9.06 -6.86
N ARG A 272 -19.69 10.02 -7.02
CA ARG A 272 -21.07 9.92 -6.53
C ARG A 272 -21.76 8.62 -6.96
N TRP A 273 -21.58 8.20 -8.22
CA TRP A 273 -22.15 6.95 -8.71
C TRP A 273 -21.60 5.71 -7.99
N VAL A 274 -20.31 5.70 -7.60
CA VAL A 274 -19.71 4.59 -6.84
C VAL A 274 -20.36 4.53 -5.45
N ALA A 275 -20.50 5.68 -4.79
CA ALA A 275 -21.16 5.77 -3.50
C ALA A 275 -22.63 5.32 -3.58
N ASP A 276 -23.35 5.74 -4.64
CA ASP A 276 -24.73 5.34 -4.89
C ASP A 276 -24.87 3.81 -5.08
N VAL A 277 -23.97 3.19 -5.86
CA VAL A 277 -23.94 1.72 -6.06
C VAL A 277 -23.65 0.99 -4.74
N LEU A 278 -22.65 1.43 -3.98
CA LEU A 278 -22.31 0.83 -2.70
C LEU A 278 -23.45 0.96 -1.67
N ALA A 279 -24.11 2.13 -1.64
CA ALA A 279 -25.23 2.39 -0.73
C ALA A 279 -26.49 1.59 -1.10
N ALA A 280 -26.77 1.44 -2.40
CA ALA A 280 -27.90 0.63 -2.86
C ALA A 280 -27.65 -0.88 -2.67
N GLY A 281 -26.40 -1.31 -2.60
CA GLY A 281 -26.03 -2.74 -2.57
C GLY A 281 -26.30 -3.47 -3.89
N THR A 282 -26.71 -2.75 -4.93
CA THR A 282 -27.04 -3.27 -6.26
C THR A 282 -26.89 -2.18 -7.32
N ALA A 283 -26.74 -2.59 -8.57
CA ALA A 283 -26.75 -1.73 -9.75
C ALA A 283 -27.07 -2.55 -11.00
N GLU A 284 -27.50 -1.91 -12.07
CA GLU A 284 -27.53 -2.57 -13.38
C GLU A 284 -26.21 -2.32 -14.09
N VAL A 285 -25.63 -3.34 -14.71
CA VAL A 285 -24.49 -3.18 -15.61
C VAL A 285 -24.83 -3.77 -16.97
N ARG A 286 -24.67 -2.97 -18.01
CA ARG A 286 -24.78 -3.42 -19.38
C ARG A 286 -23.40 -3.66 -19.95
N ILE A 287 -23.10 -4.88 -20.38
CA ILE A 287 -21.82 -5.28 -20.98
C ILE A 287 -22.11 -5.83 -22.36
N GLY A 288 -21.71 -5.08 -23.40
CA GLY A 288 -22.17 -5.35 -24.77
C GLY A 288 -23.70 -5.22 -24.87
N ASP A 289 -24.34 -6.29 -25.36
CA ASP A 289 -25.80 -6.36 -25.54
C ASP A 289 -26.54 -6.99 -24.34
N ARG A 290 -25.81 -7.39 -23.29
CA ARG A 290 -26.39 -8.04 -22.10
C ARG A 290 -26.48 -7.06 -20.95
N THR A 291 -27.61 -7.07 -20.26
CA THR A 291 -27.80 -6.37 -18.98
C THR A 291 -27.76 -7.39 -17.86
N HIS A 292 -26.96 -7.09 -16.85
CA HIS A 292 -26.81 -7.89 -15.64
C HIS A 292 -27.16 -7.05 -14.42
N THR A 293 -27.81 -7.65 -13.44
CA THR A 293 -27.95 -7.04 -12.11
C THR A 293 -26.73 -7.40 -11.28
N LEU A 294 -26.12 -6.39 -10.68
CA LEU A 294 -25.01 -6.51 -9.75
C LEU A 294 -25.54 -6.61 -8.34
N GLU A 295 -24.90 -7.45 -7.53
CA GLU A 295 -25.18 -7.60 -6.11
C GLU A 295 -23.88 -7.53 -5.31
N SER A 296 -24.01 -7.19 -4.02
CA SER A 296 -22.89 -7.15 -3.08
C SER A 296 -21.66 -6.34 -3.56
N PRO A 297 -21.86 -5.11 -4.08
CA PRO A 297 -20.76 -4.28 -4.57
C PRO A 297 -19.81 -3.91 -3.42
N ARG A 298 -18.52 -4.04 -3.67
CA ARG A 298 -17.46 -3.78 -2.70
C ARG A 298 -16.24 -3.19 -3.38
N ILE A 299 -15.53 -2.30 -2.67
CA ILE A 299 -14.24 -1.79 -3.15
C ILE A 299 -13.14 -2.69 -2.61
N LEU A 300 -12.34 -3.23 -3.51
CA LEU A 300 -11.18 -4.05 -3.18
C LEU A 300 -9.89 -3.29 -3.47
N ASP A 301 -8.92 -3.48 -2.57
CA ASP A 301 -7.55 -3.02 -2.75
C ASP A 301 -6.61 -4.17 -3.15
N ALA A 302 -5.32 -3.87 -3.34
CA ALA A 302 -4.35 -4.88 -3.80
C ALA A 302 -4.25 -6.12 -2.90
N THR A 303 -4.49 -6.00 -1.58
CA THR A 303 -4.42 -7.13 -0.64
C THR A 303 -5.57 -8.11 -0.82
N GLN A 304 -6.70 -7.65 -1.35
CA GLN A 304 -7.95 -8.42 -1.46
C GLN A 304 -8.15 -9.04 -2.86
N THR A 305 -7.39 -8.62 -3.87
CA THR A 305 -7.52 -9.08 -5.26
C THR A 305 -6.55 -10.20 -5.63
N GLN A 306 -5.81 -10.76 -4.67
CA GLN A 306 -4.78 -11.77 -4.96
C GLN A 306 -5.34 -13.08 -5.53
N SER A 307 -6.58 -13.44 -5.17
CA SER A 307 -7.29 -14.60 -5.70
C SER A 307 -8.02 -14.31 -7.02
N MET A 308 -8.02 -13.06 -7.49
CA MET A 308 -8.66 -12.65 -8.74
C MET A 308 -7.72 -12.84 -9.93
N SER A 309 -8.19 -12.58 -11.15
CA SER A 309 -7.35 -12.70 -12.33
C SER A 309 -6.10 -11.82 -12.24
N THR A 310 -5.01 -12.28 -12.86
CA THR A 310 -3.74 -11.53 -12.95
C THR A 310 -3.95 -10.10 -13.45
N ARG A 311 -4.95 -9.87 -14.31
CA ARG A 311 -5.27 -8.55 -14.85
C ARG A 311 -5.85 -7.64 -13.76
N VAL A 312 -6.88 -8.11 -13.03
CA VAL A 312 -7.49 -7.35 -11.92
C VAL A 312 -6.47 -7.07 -10.83
N HIS A 313 -5.68 -8.08 -10.43
CA HIS A 313 -4.65 -7.91 -9.41
C HIS A 313 -3.58 -6.88 -9.80
N ARG A 314 -3.15 -6.83 -11.06
CA ARG A 314 -2.20 -5.80 -11.53
C ARG A 314 -2.81 -4.41 -11.49
N ILE A 315 -4.09 -4.27 -11.86
CA ILE A 315 -4.78 -2.99 -11.87
C ILE A 315 -5.04 -2.49 -10.44
N SER A 316 -5.42 -3.36 -9.52
CA SER A 316 -5.68 -2.99 -8.12
C SER A 316 -4.45 -2.41 -7.40
N ARG A 317 -3.25 -2.70 -7.90
CA ARG A 317 -2.00 -2.10 -7.40
C ARG A 317 -1.81 -0.65 -7.84
N LEU A 318 -2.51 -0.22 -8.87
CA LEU A 318 -2.46 1.14 -9.41
C LEU A 318 -3.65 1.98 -8.94
N MET A 319 -4.83 1.37 -8.80
CA MET A 319 -6.07 2.06 -8.44
C MET A 319 -7.05 1.11 -7.73
N PRO A 320 -7.99 1.62 -6.93
CA PRO A 320 -9.06 0.79 -6.38
C PRO A 320 -9.90 0.12 -7.48
N VAL A 321 -10.50 -1.02 -7.16
CA VAL A 321 -11.39 -1.75 -8.06
C VAL A 321 -12.71 -1.98 -7.35
N LEU A 322 -13.82 -1.61 -7.98
CA LEU A 322 -15.15 -2.03 -7.54
C LEU A 322 -15.39 -3.44 -8.07
N VAL A 323 -15.76 -4.36 -7.19
CA VAL A 323 -16.14 -5.72 -7.55
C VAL A 323 -17.58 -5.94 -7.12
N ALA A 324 -18.38 -6.54 -7.99
CA ALA A 324 -19.74 -6.92 -7.69
C ALA A 324 -20.06 -8.26 -8.34
N ASP A 325 -20.86 -9.08 -7.65
CA ASP A 325 -21.24 -10.39 -8.14
C ASP A 325 -22.45 -10.24 -9.08
N PHE A 326 -22.55 -11.10 -10.09
CA PHE A 326 -23.75 -11.14 -10.92
C PHE A 326 -24.86 -11.83 -10.15
N ALA A 327 -26.04 -11.19 -10.08
CA ALA A 327 -27.25 -11.81 -9.57
C ALA A 327 -27.50 -13.13 -10.30
N ARG A 328 -27.87 -14.18 -9.58
CA ARG A 328 -28.24 -15.45 -10.21
C ARG A 328 -29.58 -15.23 -10.93
N SER A 329 -29.55 -15.37 -12.26
CA SER A 329 -30.75 -15.38 -13.12
C SER A 329 -31.69 -16.53 -12.80
#